data_AF-A0A8J3W8X1-F1
#
_entry.id   AF-A0A8J3W8X1-F1
#
_cell.length_a   1.000
_cell.length_b   1.000
_cell.length_c   1.000
_cell.angle_alpha   90.00
_cell.angle_beta   90.00
_cell.angle_gamma   90.00
#
_symmetry.space_group_name_H-M   'P 1'
#
loop_
_entity.id
_entity.type
_entity.pdbx_description
1 polymer ?
#
loop_
_entity_poly.entity_id
_entity_poly.type
_entity_poly.pdbx_seq_one_letter_code
_entity_poly.pdbx_strand_id
1 'polypeptide(L)'
;MRDRKAADVPIRGKTTTMRSQFRAPSGAAAPPGAPGVTERQGALYGVSAPQDVPGVTASQDVPGVTIPPRPRAGGSCDGARPSRPPRPALSPEALAPLTERLAAMSAPCPMHPSVHQIEAAVITWSRELGLDADPGAGVHRLAGRALAGCDTPSVTLFARWLAWAGRFREEPAARAGVLATAGDGEPGPHVVERAFADLWRTSAPGMSAGWRERVLSGLAAQHAALRPAPHAAFAAVAPRPALHAVRPAEPSAARRAAHPVAGYDRAAFGTYLLDLLEPCLGVEVPASIAGSPQWRAVTEACGDVAAWCESLAAGLVPAEERALAGTVERIVARVEELWTAARAVPALVERRGLDFAASAEVTRVTCAFLTVSRASLERLLEAGSYTAQTRESPTGVRL
;
A
#
# COMPACT_ATOMS: atom_id res chain seq x y z
N MET A 1 -40.51 51.23 -43.08
CA MET A 1 -41.37 50.08 -43.43
C MET A 1 -40.62 48.80 -43.06
N ARG A 2 -40.98 48.21 -41.90
CA ARG A 2 -40.72 46.85 -41.37
C ARG A 2 -40.52 46.91 -39.86
N ASP A 3 -41.65 46.75 -39.20
CA ASP A 3 -41.82 46.40 -37.79
C ASP A 3 -41.16 45.05 -37.47
N ARG A 4 -40.51 44.95 -36.32
CA ARG A 4 -40.48 43.72 -35.52
C ARG A 4 -40.68 44.06 -34.05
N LYS A 5 -41.91 43.79 -33.61
CA LYS A 5 -42.39 43.74 -32.24
C LYS A 5 -41.58 42.75 -31.40
N ALA A 6 -41.13 43.19 -30.24
CA ALA A 6 -40.76 42.35 -29.12
C ALA A 6 -42.02 41.72 -28.51
N ALA A 7 -41.94 40.44 -28.16
CA ALA A 7 -42.94 39.74 -27.36
C ALA A 7 -42.30 39.35 -26.02
N ASP A 8 -42.77 40.02 -24.97
CA ASP A 8 -42.56 39.65 -23.58
C ASP A 8 -43.32 38.36 -23.26
N VAL A 9 -42.65 37.42 -22.59
CA VAL A 9 -43.24 36.23 -21.97
C VAL A 9 -42.90 36.26 -20.48
N PRO A 10 -43.88 36.32 -19.56
CA PRO A 10 -43.58 36.24 -18.13
C PRO A 10 -43.59 34.77 -17.68
N ILE A 11 -42.41 34.25 -17.31
CA ILE A 11 -42.30 32.97 -16.59
C ILE A 11 -42.55 33.24 -15.10
N ARG A 12 -43.77 32.91 -14.65
CA ARG A 12 -44.19 32.96 -13.25
C ARG A 12 -43.81 31.65 -12.56
N GLY A 13 -42.55 31.53 -12.12
CA GLY A 13 -42.08 30.44 -11.27
C GLY A 13 -42.31 30.77 -9.79
N LYS A 14 -43.22 30.03 -9.14
CA LYS A 14 -43.49 30.15 -7.69
C LYS A 14 -42.32 29.56 -6.90
N THR A 15 -41.62 30.40 -6.14
CA THR A 15 -40.68 29.99 -5.09
C THR A 15 -41.47 29.55 -3.86
N THR A 16 -41.58 28.24 -3.65
CA THR A 16 -42.05 27.65 -2.39
C THR A 16 -40.90 27.69 -1.39
N THR A 17 -40.92 28.67 -0.49
CA THR A 17 -40.05 28.74 0.68
C THR A 17 -40.49 27.70 1.71
N MET A 18 -39.85 26.53 1.72
CA MET A 18 -39.94 25.61 2.87
C MET A 18 -39.00 26.08 3.98
N ARG A 19 -39.56 26.82 4.94
CA ARG A 19 -38.97 27.07 6.26
C ARG A 19 -39.10 25.77 7.08
N SER A 20 -38.06 24.96 7.12
CA SER A 20 -37.97 23.85 8.08
C SER A 20 -37.38 24.37 9.39
N GLN A 21 -38.22 24.42 10.42
CA GLN A 21 -37.83 24.65 11.80
C GLN A 21 -37.16 23.37 12.34
N PHE A 22 -35.84 23.36 12.47
CA PHE A 22 -35.17 22.35 13.29
C PHE A 22 -35.10 22.85 14.73
N ARG A 23 -36.03 22.34 15.53
CA ARG A 23 -36.03 22.43 17.00
C ARG A 23 -35.27 21.22 17.52
N ALA A 24 -34.16 21.44 18.22
CA ALA A 24 -33.45 20.40 18.95
C ALA A 24 -34.30 19.91 20.14
N PRO A 25 -34.25 18.61 20.50
CA PRO A 25 -34.54 18.17 21.84
C PRO A 25 -33.26 17.75 22.55
N SER A 26 -32.97 18.49 23.61
CA SER A 26 -32.16 18.05 24.75
C SER A 26 -33.02 17.16 25.64
N GLY A 27 -32.43 16.15 26.29
CA GLY A 27 -32.97 15.59 27.54
C GLY A 27 -33.45 14.13 27.53
N ALA A 28 -32.60 13.29 28.12
CA ALA A 28 -32.79 11.99 28.76
C ALA A 28 -34.21 11.46 29.06
N ALA A 29 -34.40 10.16 28.83
CA ALA A 29 -35.01 9.22 29.77
C ALA A 29 -34.73 7.77 29.34
N ALA A 30 -34.14 6.97 30.24
CA ALA A 30 -34.03 5.51 30.10
C ALA A 30 -35.34 4.85 30.52
N PRO A 31 -35.81 3.77 29.87
CA PRO A 31 -36.85 2.93 30.40
C PRO A 31 -36.29 1.66 31.08
N PRO A 32 -37.00 1.13 32.11
CA PRO A 32 -36.61 -0.06 32.84
C PRO A 32 -37.01 -1.35 32.11
N GLY A 33 -36.33 -2.44 32.44
CA GLY A 33 -36.35 -3.70 31.70
C GLY A 33 -37.58 -4.60 31.89
N ALA A 34 -37.57 -5.70 31.12
CA ALA A 34 -38.20 -7.00 31.37
C ALA A 34 -37.65 -8.01 30.32
N PRO A 35 -37.96 -9.32 30.36
CA PRO A 35 -37.01 -10.35 30.79
C PRO A 35 -36.71 -11.43 29.74
N GLY A 36 -35.68 -12.24 30.03
CA GLY A 36 -35.61 -13.68 29.74
C GLY A 36 -35.81 -14.15 28.29
N VAL A 37 -34.71 -14.48 27.61
CA VAL A 37 -34.75 -15.45 26.52
C VAL A 37 -33.73 -16.56 26.80
N THR A 38 -34.29 -17.76 26.79
CA THR A 38 -33.72 -19.06 27.08
C THR A 38 -32.67 -19.49 26.08
N GLU A 39 -31.63 -20.08 26.66
CA GLU A 39 -30.70 -21.04 26.11
C GLU A 39 -31.37 -22.05 25.17
N ARG A 40 -30.86 -22.17 23.93
CA ARG A 40 -31.07 -23.34 23.07
C ARG A 40 -29.74 -23.84 22.54
N GLN A 41 -29.29 -24.91 23.18
CA GLN A 41 -28.39 -25.92 22.64
C GLN A 41 -29.09 -26.72 21.54
N GLY A 42 -28.30 -27.26 20.61
CA GLY A 42 -28.71 -28.19 19.56
C GLY A 42 -28.51 -27.60 18.16
N ALA A 43 -27.95 -28.29 17.17
CA ALA A 43 -27.50 -29.66 17.10
C ALA A 43 -26.56 -29.81 15.90
N LEU A 44 -25.69 -30.80 16.02
CA LEU A 44 -24.80 -31.34 14.98
C LEU A 44 -25.58 -31.74 13.71
N TYR A 45 -25.10 -31.29 12.56
CA TYR A 45 -25.21 -31.94 11.26
C TYR A 45 -23.78 -31.87 10.67
N GLY A 46 -23.08 -32.94 10.33
CA GLY A 46 -23.55 -34.21 9.78
C GLY A 46 -23.54 -34.11 8.26
N VAL A 47 -22.36 -33.98 7.63
CA VAL A 47 -22.21 -34.10 6.17
C VAL A 47 -21.12 -35.12 5.88
N SER A 48 -21.58 -36.21 5.28
CA SER A 48 -20.87 -37.39 4.82
C SER A 48 -19.89 -37.07 3.68
N ALA A 49 -18.75 -37.76 3.72
CA ALA A 49 -17.86 -37.95 2.58
C ALA A 49 -18.49 -38.91 1.55
N PRO A 50 -18.11 -38.81 0.26
CA PRO A 50 -18.10 -39.95 -0.63
C PRO A 50 -16.66 -40.46 -0.83
N GLN A 51 -16.48 -41.76 -0.57
CA GLN A 51 -15.37 -42.57 -1.05
C GLN A 51 -15.61 -43.01 -2.51
N ASP A 52 -14.50 -43.44 -3.12
CA ASP A 52 -14.39 -44.37 -4.24
C ASP A 52 -14.54 -43.86 -5.69
N VAL A 53 -13.37 -43.74 -6.34
CA VAL A 53 -13.19 -44.07 -7.75
C VAL A 53 -11.97 -44.99 -7.88
N PRO A 54 -12.10 -46.22 -8.42
CA PRO A 54 -10.99 -47.13 -8.66
C PRO A 54 -10.47 -46.97 -10.11
N GLY A 55 -9.21 -47.30 -10.36
CA GLY A 55 -8.73 -47.43 -11.74
C GLY A 55 -7.22 -47.45 -11.93
N VAL A 56 -6.54 -48.41 -11.32
CA VAL A 56 -5.17 -48.80 -11.71
C VAL A 56 -5.22 -49.45 -13.09
N THR A 57 -4.47 -48.94 -14.06
CA THR A 57 -4.00 -49.73 -15.20
C THR A 57 -2.49 -49.62 -15.31
N ALA A 58 -1.86 -50.78 -15.33
CA ALA A 58 -0.43 -51.01 -15.45
C ALA A 58 -0.08 -51.35 -16.91
N SER A 59 1.24 -51.36 -17.16
CA SER A 59 1.97 -51.82 -18.36
C SER A 59 2.23 -50.76 -19.43
N GLN A 60 3.50 -50.40 -19.64
CA GLN A 60 4.39 -51.21 -20.48
C GLN A 60 5.86 -50.83 -20.31
N ASP A 61 6.67 -51.87 -20.11
CA ASP A 61 8.12 -51.87 -20.16
C ASP A 61 8.64 -51.45 -21.55
N VAL A 62 9.65 -50.60 -21.58
CA VAL A 62 10.53 -50.39 -22.74
C VAL A 62 11.97 -50.50 -22.26
N PRO A 63 12.81 -51.38 -22.85
CA PRO A 63 14.18 -51.57 -22.41
C PRO A 63 15.15 -50.58 -23.07
N GLY A 64 16.07 -50.07 -22.26
CA GLY A 64 17.49 -49.99 -22.62
C GLY A 64 17.97 -48.80 -23.46
N VAL A 65 18.31 -47.69 -22.80
CA VAL A 65 19.48 -46.87 -23.18
C VAL A 65 20.19 -46.42 -21.90
N THR A 66 21.27 -47.10 -21.54
CA THR A 66 22.17 -46.68 -20.46
C THR A 66 23.07 -45.57 -20.98
N ILE A 67 22.71 -44.31 -20.71
CA ILE A 67 23.62 -43.17 -20.89
C ILE A 67 24.46 -43.05 -19.60
N PRO A 68 25.80 -43.04 -19.66
CA PRO A 68 26.63 -42.88 -18.47
C PRO A 68 26.37 -41.50 -17.82
N PRO A 69 26.31 -41.42 -16.48
CA PRO A 69 26.06 -40.16 -15.79
C PRO A 69 27.25 -39.22 -16.00
N ARG A 70 26.99 -38.05 -16.60
CA ARG A 70 27.91 -36.91 -16.55
C ARG A 70 28.13 -36.52 -15.08
N PRO A 71 29.38 -36.26 -14.65
CA PRO A 71 29.64 -35.76 -13.31
C PRO A 71 28.94 -34.39 -13.16
N ARG A 72 27.92 -34.35 -12.30
CA ARG A 72 27.36 -33.08 -11.81
C ARG A 72 28.44 -32.42 -10.95
N ALA A 73 29.10 -31.42 -11.52
CA ALA A 73 29.80 -30.41 -10.74
C ALA A 73 28.77 -29.54 -10.00
N GLY A 74 28.13 -30.12 -8.99
CA GLY A 74 27.23 -29.44 -8.07
C GLY A 74 28.04 -28.81 -6.95
N GLY A 75 28.77 -27.73 -7.26
CA GLY A 75 29.25 -26.81 -6.25
C GLY A 75 28.10 -25.89 -5.86
N SER A 76 27.27 -26.31 -4.89
CA SER A 76 26.33 -25.42 -4.22
C SER A 76 27.14 -24.42 -3.40
N CYS A 77 27.48 -23.30 -4.03
CA CYS A 77 27.97 -22.13 -3.33
C CYS A 77 26.79 -21.51 -2.58
N ASP A 78 26.40 -22.12 -1.46
CA ASP A 78 25.64 -21.45 -0.40
C ASP A 78 26.55 -20.40 0.22
N GLY A 79 26.83 -19.35 -0.55
CA GLY A 79 27.42 -18.13 -0.07
C GLY A 79 26.41 -17.49 0.87
N ALA A 80 26.54 -17.79 2.17
CA ALA A 80 25.79 -17.14 3.22
C ALA A 80 25.83 -15.62 2.96
N ARG A 81 24.68 -15.05 2.58
CA ARG A 81 24.57 -13.60 2.37
C ARG A 81 25.08 -12.92 3.65
N PRO A 82 26.04 -11.99 3.57
CA PRO A 82 26.54 -11.31 4.74
C PRO A 82 25.36 -10.69 5.50
N SER A 83 25.25 -11.04 6.78
CA SER A 83 24.20 -10.53 7.66
C SER A 83 24.31 -9.02 7.72
N ARG A 84 23.25 -8.34 7.24
CA ARG A 84 23.19 -6.88 7.23
C ARG A 84 23.28 -6.38 8.67
N PRO A 85 24.10 -5.35 8.98
CA PRO A 85 24.23 -4.85 10.35
C PRO A 85 22.85 -4.45 10.90
N PRO A 86 22.62 -4.64 12.21
CA PRO A 86 21.35 -4.31 12.84
C PRO A 86 21.04 -2.83 12.64
N ARG A 87 19.86 -2.55 12.09
CA ARG A 87 19.40 -1.17 11.86
C ARG A 87 19.20 -0.47 13.20
N PRO A 88 19.52 0.84 13.32
CA PRO A 88 19.19 1.60 14.52
C PRO A 88 17.67 1.56 14.75
N ALA A 89 17.29 1.05 15.92
CA ALA A 89 15.93 1.06 16.44
C ALA A 89 15.38 2.48 16.54
N LEU A 90 14.15 2.73 16.09
CA LEU A 90 13.42 3.95 16.42
C LEU A 90 12.92 3.83 17.86
N SER A 91 13.27 4.79 18.72
CA SER A 91 12.73 4.80 20.08
C SER A 91 11.24 5.16 20.08
N PRO A 92 10.42 4.52 20.93
CA PRO A 92 9.01 4.91 21.09
C PRO A 92 8.84 6.39 21.45
N GLU A 93 9.75 6.93 22.26
CA GLU A 93 9.78 8.36 22.65
C GLU A 93 9.89 9.29 21.44
N ALA A 94 10.70 8.92 20.43
CA ALA A 94 10.85 9.74 19.23
C ALA A 94 9.60 9.74 18.33
N LEU A 95 8.71 8.75 18.50
CA LEU A 95 7.44 8.66 17.77
C LEU A 95 6.25 9.18 18.58
N ALA A 96 6.40 9.47 19.88
CA ALA A 96 5.35 10.01 20.74
C ALA A 96 4.62 11.24 20.16
N PRO A 97 5.30 12.20 19.48
CA PRO A 97 4.62 13.35 18.89
C PRO A 97 3.59 12.96 17.82
N LEU A 98 3.76 11.82 17.13
CA LEU A 98 2.76 11.33 16.17
C LEU A 98 1.45 10.96 16.88
N THR A 99 1.54 10.24 18.00
CA THR A 99 0.35 9.80 18.76
C THR A 99 -0.32 10.94 19.51
N GLU A 100 0.45 11.91 20.01
CA GLU A 100 -0.09 13.06 20.75
C GLU A 100 -0.82 14.05 19.85
N ARG A 101 -0.33 14.27 18.63
CA ARG A 101 -0.83 15.33 17.74
C ARG A 101 -1.85 14.86 16.74
N LEU A 102 -1.76 13.61 16.29
CA LEU A 102 -2.73 13.08 15.35
C LEU A 102 -3.92 12.52 16.10
N ALA A 103 -5.00 13.30 16.19
CA ALA A 103 -6.27 12.84 16.74
C ALA A 103 -6.75 11.51 16.10
N ALA A 104 -6.41 11.29 14.82
CA ALA A 104 -6.69 10.03 14.11
C ALA A 104 -6.01 8.79 14.72
N MET A 105 -4.94 8.96 15.51
CA MET A 105 -4.20 7.92 16.22
C MET A 105 -4.71 7.68 17.65
N SER A 106 -5.67 8.48 18.14
CA SER A 106 -6.20 8.34 19.51
C SER A 106 -6.97 7.04 19.75
N ALA A 107 -7.50 6.42 18.69
CA ALA A 107 -8.12 5.11 18.76
C ALA A 107 -7.17 4.06 18.15
N PRO A 108 -7.24 2.79 18.57
CA PRO A 108 -6.57 1.71 17.86
C PRO A 108 -7.11 1.58 16.43
N CYS A 109 -6.24 1.43 15.44
CA CYS A 109 -6.69 1.10 14.09
C CYS A 109 -7.30 -0.31 14.08
N PRO A 110 -8.55 -0.49 13.60
CA PRO A 110 -9.19 -1.80 13.56
C PRO A 110 -8.39 -2.76 12.68
N MET A 111 -8.38 -4.03 13.05
CA MET A 111 -7.76 -5.11 12.28
C MET A 111 -8.86 -5.95 11.63
N HIS A 112 -8.67 -6.33 10.36
CA HIS A 112 -9.56 -7.27 9.70
C HIS A 112 -9.64 -8.60 10.48
N PRO A 113 -10.83 -9.15 10.78
CA PRO A 113 -10.98 -10.33 11.65
C PRO A 113 -10.27 -11.58 11.11
N SER A 114 -10.18 -11.73 9.79
CA SER A 114 -9.50 -12.85 9.12
C SER A 114 -8.01 -12.60 8.82
N VAL A 115 -7.32 -11.71 9.54
CA VAL A 115 -5.92 -11.35 9.24
C VAL A 115 -4.96 -12.55 9.11
N HIS A 116 -5.15 -13.60 9.91
CA HIS A 116 -4.34 -14.82 9.82
C HIS A 116 -4.67 -15.68 8.60
N GLN A 117 -5.93 -15.69 8.13
CA GLN A 117 -6.30 -16.37 6.89
C GLN A 117 -5.72 -15.62 5.69
N ILE A 118 -5.73 -14.28 5.73
CA ILE A 118 -5.11 -13.42 4.72
C ILE A 118 -3.61 -13.70 4.66
N GLU A 119 -2.92 -13.75 5.82
CA GLU A 119 -1.50 -14.12 5.92
C GLU A 119 -1.22 -15.47 5.27
N ALA A 120 -1.95 -16.52 5.64
CA ALA A 120 -1.80 -17.85 5.07
C ALA A 120 -2.02 -17.85 3.55
N ALA A 121 -3.03 -17.14 3.06
CA ALA A 121 -3.34 -17.04 1.64
C ALA A 121 -2.25 -16.31 0.83
N VAL A 122 -1.60 -15.30 1.43
CA VAL A 122 -0.46 -14.60 0.80
C VAL A 122 0.78 -15.48 0.80
N ILE A 123 1.05 -16.23 1.87
CA ILE A 123 2.17 -17.18 1.96
C ILE A 123 2.03 -18.27 0.89
N THR A 124 0.86 -18.90 0.81
CA THR A 124 0.57 -19.95 -0.17
C THR A 124 0.76 -19.42 -1.59
N TRP A 125 0.13 -18.29 -1.93
CA TRP A 125 0.27 -17.65 -3.24
C TRP A 125 1.74 -17.30 -3.57
N SER A 126 2.48 -16.74 -2.61
CA SER A 126 3.89 -16.39 -2.80
C SER A 126 4.76 -17.62 -3.07
N ARG A 127 4.48 -18.74 -2.38
CA ARG A 127 5.20 -20.01 -2.57
C ARG A 127 4.88 -20.64 -3.92
N GLU A 128 3.61 -20.66 -4.32
CA GLU A 128 3.17 -21.23 -5.61
C GLU A 128 3.84 -20.53 -6.80
N LEU A 129 4.07 -19.22 -6.70
CA LEU A 129 4.74 -18.45 -7.73
C LEU A 129 6.27 -18.44 -7.61
N GLY A 130 6.81 -18.89 -6.48
CA GLY A 130 8.25 -18.87 -6.17
C GLY A 130 8.80 -17.50 -5.78
N LEU A 131 7.94 -16.57 -5.33
CA LEU A 131 8.29 -15.19 -4.98
C LEU A 131 9.13 -15.10 -3.69
N ASP A 132 9.13 -16.17 -2.89
CA ASP A 132 9.79 -16.28 -1.58
C ASP A 132 9.55 -15.05 -0.69
N ALA A 133 8.38 -14.39 -0.81
CA ALA A 133 8.08 -13.18 -0.07
C ALA A 133 8.17 -13.47 1.44
N ASP A 134 8.96 -12.66 2.16
CA ASP A 134 9.12 -12.82 3.59
C ASP A 134 7.78 -12.53 4.30
N PRO A 135 7.12 -13.52 4.92
CA PRO A 135 5.90 -13.30 5.67
C PRO A 135 6.11 -12.33 6.84
N GLY A 136 7.34 -12.23 7.35
CA GLY A 136 7.74 -11.32 8.43
C GLY A 136 7.67 -9.84 8.07
N ALA A 137 7.54 -9.50 6.79
CA ALA A 137 7.39 -8.12 6.36
C ALA A 137 6.04 -7.50 6.77
N GLY A 138 5.10 -8.22 7.39
CA GLY A 138 3.89 -7.66 7.97
C GLY A 138 2.92 -7.01 6.98
N VAL A 139 3.05 -7.30 5.68
CA VAL A 139 2.22 -6.71 4.61
C VAL A 139 0.75 -7.08 4.74
N HIS A 140 0.44 -8.28 5.24
CA HIS A 140 -0.93 -8.73 5.51
C HIS A 140 -1.60 -7.93 6.64
N ARG A 141 -0.84 -7.51 7.67
CA ARG A 141 -1.36 -6.64 8.75
C ARG A 141 -1.63 -5.23 8.24
N LEU A 142 -0.73 -4.71 7.40
CA LEU A 142 -0.93 -3.40 6.75
C LEU A 142 -2.22 -3.41 5.93
N ALA A 143 -2.42 -4.42 5.08
CA ALA A 143 -3.65 -4.60 4.31
C ALA A 143 -4.88 -4.80 5.22
N GLY A 144 -4.77 -5.65 6.25
CA GLY A 144 -5.83 -5.93 7.21
C GLY A 144 -6.30 -4.70 8.00
N ARG A 145 -5.39 -3.76 8.29
CA ARG A 145 -5.73 -2.46 8.89
C ARG A 145 -6.33 -1.49 7.87
N ALA A 146 -5.73 -1.42 6.68
CA ALA A 146 -6.18 -0.52 5.61
C ALA A 146 -7.61 -0.84 5.14
N LEU A 147 -7.96 -2.13 5.06
CA LEU A 147 -9.22 -2.61 4.51
C LEU A 147 -10.02 -3.42 5.55
N ALA A 148 -9.96 -3.01 6.83
CA ALA A 148 -10.57 -3.75 7.94
C ALA A 148 -12.07 -4.02 7.80
N GLY A 149 -12.79 -3.17 7.06
CA GLY A 149 -14.24 -3.31 6.80
C GLY A 149 -14.59 -3.97 5.46
N CYS A 150 -13.60 -4.44 4.69
CA CYS A 150 -13.82 -5.10 3.40
C CYS A 150 -13.93 -6.62 3.57
N ASP A 151 -14.30 -7.32 2.51
CA ASP A 151 -14.31 -8.78 2.48
C ASP A 151 -12.88 -9.37 2.41
N THR A 152 -12.74 -10.62 2.86
CA THR A 152 -11.44 -11.31 2.93
C THR A 152 -10.72 -11.41 1.57
N PRO A 153 -11.39 -11.76 0.45
CA PRO A 153 -10.77 -11.74 -0.88
C PRO A 153 -10.16 -10.38 -1.25
N SER A 154 -10.90 -9.29 -1.06
CA SER A 154 -10.44 -7.92 -1.34
C SER A 154 -9.18 -7.54 -0.55
N VAL A 155 -9.17 -7.84 0.76
CA VAL A 155 -7.98 -7.59 1.60
C VAL A 155 -6.81 -8.47 1.19
N THR A 156 -7.06 -9.73 0.82
CA THR A 156 -6.05 -10.67 0.35
C THR A 156 -5.41 -10.18 -0.95
N LEU A 157 -6.22 -9.70 -1.91
CA LEU A 157 -5.71 -9.13 -3.15
C LEU A 157 -4.77 -7.94 -2.88
N PHE A 158 -5.18 -7.02 -2.01
CA PHE A 158 -4.32 -5.89 -1.64
C PHE A 158 -3.02 -6.32 -0.96
N ALA A 159 -3.09 -7.31 -0.05
CA ALA A 159 -1.91 -7.86 0.61
C ALA A 159 -0.92 -8.50 -0.38
N ARG A 160 -1.42 -9.21 -1.41
CA ARG A 160 -0.58 -9.79 -2.47
C ARG A 160 0.09 -8.70 -3.32
N TRP A 161 -0.63 -7.63 -3.66
CA TRP A 161 -0.06 -6.47 -4.35
C TRP A 161 1.08 -5.81 -3.55
N LEU A 162 0.90 -5.64 -2.23
CA LEU A 162 1.95 -5.11 -1.35
C LEU A 162 3.16 -6.04 -1.28
N ALA A 163 2.95 -7.36 -1.17
CA ALA A 163 4.03 -8.36 -1.17
C ALA A 163 4.81 -8.34 -2.48
N TRP A 164 4.10 -8.31 -3.62
CA TRP A 164 4.69 -8.19 -4.94
C TRP A 164 5.51 -6.92 -5.09
N ALA A 165 4.97 -5.76 -4.69
CA ALA A 165 5.65 -4.48 -4.85
C ALA A 165 6.95 -4.41 -4.04
N GLY A 166 6.97 -4.99 -2.84
CA GLY A 166 8.20 -5.12 -2.05
C GLY A 166 9.30 -5.86 -2.80
N ARG A 167 8.96 -6.99 -3.45
CA ARG A 167 9.91 -7.77 -4.26
C ARG A 167 10.28 -7.10 -5.58
N PHE A 168 9.32 -6.48 -6.26
CA PHE A 168 9.55 -5.78 -7.53
C PHE A 168 10.57 -4.65 -7.39
N ARG A 169 10.57 -3.92 -6.28
CA ARG A 169 11.58 -2.88 -5.99
C ARG A 169 13.00 -3.43 -5.87
N GLU A 170 13.17 -4.71 -5.53
CA GLU A 170 14.47 -5.39 -5.44
C GLU A 170 14.95 -5.94 -6.80
N GLU A 171 14.06 -6.05 -7.80
CA GLU A 171 14.33 -6.65 -9.11
C GLU A 171 14.07 -5.68 -10.28
N PRO A 172 14.89 -4.63 -10.47
CA PRO A 172 14.67 -3.64 -11.53
C PRO A 172 14.73 -4.22 -12.95
N ALA A 173 15.41 -5.36 -13.15
CA ALA A 173 15.49 -6.05 -14.43
C ALA A 173 14.12 -6.55 -14.94
N ALA A 174 13.19 -6.84 -14.04
CA ALA A 174 11.88 -7.39 -14.35
C ALA A 174 10.88 -6.35 -14.92
N ARG A 175 11.27 -5.07 -14.99
CA ARG A 175 10.37 -4.00 -15.44
C ARG A 175 9.85 -4.24 -16.86
N ALA A 176 10.74 -4.65 -17.77
CA ALA A 176 10.37 -4.81 -19.17
C ALA A 176 9.27 -5.85 -19.32
N GLY A 177 9.37 -6.99 -18.63
CA GLY A 177 8.32 -8.01 -18.65
C GLY A 177 7.05 -7.57 -17.92
N VAL A 178 7.13 -6.81 -16.82
CA VAL A 178 5.94 -6.25 -16.15
C VAL A 178 5.17 -5.32 -17.09
N LEU A 179 5.86 -4.40 -17.78
CA LEU A 179 5.21 -3.49 -18.73
C LEU A 179 4.67 -4.22 -19.96
N ALA A 180 5.39 -5.23 -20.45
CA ALA A 180 4.90 -6.08 -21.55
C ALA A 180 3.62 -6.83 -21.13
N THR A 181 3.61 -7.42 -19.94
CA THR A 181 2.45 -8.15 -19.38
C THR A 181 1.21 -7.26 -19.26
N ALA A 182 1.39 -6.02 -18.83
CA ALA A 182 0.28 -5.08 -18.72
C ALA A 182 -0.32 -4.67 -20.08
N GLY A 183 0.49 -4.75 -21.15
CA GLY A 183 0.09 -4.56 -22.54
C GLY A 183 -0.31 -5.86 -23.25
N ASP A 184 -0.81 -6.84 -22.51
CA ASP A 184 -1.28 -8.15 -22.99
C ASP A 184 -0.16 -9.06 -23.58
N GLY A 185 1.10 -8.76 -23.30
CA GLY A 185 2.23 -9.64 -23.62
C GLY A 185 2.40 -10.78 -22.61
N GLU A 186 3.20 -11.78 -22.98
CA GLU A 186 3.57 -12.86 -22.06
C GLU A 186 4.55 -12.35 -20.97
N PRO A 187 4.42 -12.81 -19.72
CA PRO A 187 5.42 -12.52 -18.69
C PRO A 187 6.77 -13.14 -19.09
N GLY A 188 7.85 -12.43 -18.80
CA GLY A 188 9.20 -12.93 -19.05
C GLY A 188 9.65 -13.96 -18.01
N PRO A 189 10.96 -14.23 -17.92
CA PRO A 189 11.49 -15.32 -17.11
C PRO A 189 11.46 -15.02 -15.60
N HIS A 190 11.30 -13.75 -15.19
CA HIS A 190 11.40 -13.36 -13.79
C HIS A 190 10.14 -13.77 -13.01
N VAL A 191 10.35 -14.22 -11.76
CA VAL A 191 9.23 -14.62 -10.89
C VAL A 191 8.28 -13.45 -10.63
N VAL A 192 8.80 -12.26 -10.39
CA VAL A 192 7.98 -11.06 -10.14
C VAL A 192 7.13 -10.68 -11.37
N GLU A 193 7.54 -11.02 -12.59
CA GLU A 193 6.74 -10.80 -13.81
C GLU A 193 5.55 -11.75 -13.88
N ARG A 194 5.75 -13.04 -13.57
CA ARG A 194 4.66 -14.02 -13.47
C ARG A 194 3.67 -13.67 -12.35
N ALA A 195 4.18 -13.24 -11.21
CA ALA A 195 3.34 -12.79 -10.10
C ALA A 195 2.54 -11.52 -10.47
N PHE A 196 3.15 -10.58 -11.19
CA PHE A 196 2.43 -9.44 -11.74
C PHE A 196 1.33 -9.88 -12.72
N ALA A 197 1.62 -10.81 -13.64
CA ALA A 197 0.64 -11.33 -14.59
C ALA A 197 -0.59 -11.94 -13.88
N ASP A 198 -0.37 -12.69 -12.81
CA ASP A 198 -1.45 -13.25 -11.99
C ASP A 198 -2.32 -12.17 -11.34
N LEU A 199 -1.69 -11.17 -10.71
CA LEU A 199 -2.37 -10.06 -10.07
C LEU A 199 -3.10 -9.16 -11.08
N TRP A 200 -2.48 -8.90 -12.23
CA TRP A 200 -3.05 -8.10 -13.32
C TRP A 200 -4.27 -8.78 -13.93
N ARG A 201 -4.21 -10.09 -14.21
CA ARG A 201 -5.36 -10.88 -14.68
C ARG A 201 -6.53 -10.85 -13.70
N THR A 202 -6.26 -10.71 -12.41
CA THR A 202 -7.32 -10.64 -11.39
C THR A 202 -7.87 -9.22 -11.24
N SER A 203 -7.02 -8.20 -11.37
CA SER A 203 -7.38 -6.80 -11.03
C SER A 203 -7.82 -5.96 -12.23
N ALA A 204 -7.28 -6.19 -13.42
CA ALA A 204 -7.53 -5.39 -14.60
C ALA A 204 -8.89 -5.65 -15.28
N PRO A 205 -9.48 -6.87 -15.24
CA PRO A 205 -10.85 -7.05 -15.72
C PRO A 205 -11.83 -6.16 -14.97
N GLY A 206 -12.66 -5.43 -15.70
CA GLY A 206 -13.60 -4.47 -15.12
C GLY A 206 -13.04 -3.06 -14.89
N MET A 207 -11.72 -2.86 -15.02
CA MET A 207 -11.11 -1.53 -14.95
C MET A 207 -10.91 -0.92 -16.35
N SER A 208 -11.12 0.38 -16.48
CA SER A 208 -10.99 1.12 -17.73
C SER A 208 -9.55 1.24 -18.22
N ALA A 209 -9.38 1.58 -19.50
CA ALA A 209 -8.07 1.91 -20.07
C ALA A 209 -7.39 3.08 -19.33
N GLY A 210 -8.17 4.05 -18.85
CA GLY A 210 -7.64 5.20 -18.12
C GLY A 210 -7.06 4.82 -16.76
N TRP A 211 -7.68 3.87 -16.05
CA TRP A 211 -7.11 3.30 -14.83
C TRP A 211 -5.80 2.54 -15.12
N ARG A 212 -5.81 1.69 -16.16
CA ARG A 212 -4.60 0.92 -16.55
C ARG A 212 -3.43 1.83 -16.89
N GLU A 213 -3.68 2.92 -17.61
CA GLU A 213 -2.67 3.93 -17.94
C GLU A 213 -2.10 4.61 -16.69
N ARG A 214 -2.94 4.94 -15.68
CA ARG A 214 -2.46 5.51 -14.41
C ARG A 214 -1.51 4.57 -13.68
N VAL A 215 -1.89 3.30 -13.56
CA VAL A 215 -1.06 2.27 -12.91
C VAL A 215 0.28 2.13 -13.64
N LEU A 216 0.27 2.05 -14.97
CA LEU A 216 1.49 1.91 -15.78
C LEU A 216 2.39 3.14 -15.70
N SER A 217 1.81 4.33 -15.72
CA SER A 217 2.53 5.58 -15.53
C SER A 217 3.20 5.64 -14.16
N GLY A 218 2.49 5.22 -13.11
CA GLY A 218 3.04 5.13 -11.75
C GLY A 218 4.17 4.10 -11.62
N LEU A 219 4.04 2.93 -12.25
CA LEU A 219 5.12 1.92 -12.32
C LEU A 219 6.36 2.48 -13.03
N ALA A 220 6.17 3.17 -14.16
CA ALA A 220 7.25 3.79 -14.91
C ALA A 220 7.96 4.88 -14.10
N ALA A 221 7.20 5.70 -13.38
CA ALA A 221 7.71 6.75 -12.50
C ALA A 221 8.50 6.16 -11.31
N GLN A 222 8.01 5.09 -10.69
CA GLN A 222 8.73 4.42 -9.60
C GLN A 222 10.10 3.93 -10.04
N HIS A 223 10.16 3.20 -11.14
CA HIS A 223 11.45 2.73 -11.61
C HIS A 223 12.37 3.88 -12.03
N ALA A 224 11.84 4.96 -12.62
CA ALA A 224 12.66 6.13 -12.94
C ALA A 224 13.31 6.72 -11.68
N ALA A 225 12.60 6.71 -10.54
CA ALA A 225 13.10 7.18 -9.25
C ALA A 225 14.07 6.20 -8.56
N LEU A 226 13.85 4.89 -8.70
CA LEU A 226 14.73 3.86 -8.14
C LEU A 226 16.03 3.67 -8.94
N ARG A 227 16.09 4.17 -10.18
CA ARG A 227 17.31 4.07 -10.99
C ARG A 227 18.43 4.89 -10.32
N PRO A 228 19.59 4.29 -10.03
CA PRO A 228 20.71 5.04 -9.47
C PRO A 228 21.05 6.20 -10.39
N ALA A 229 21.10 7.42 -9.83
CA ALA A 229 21.46 8.60 -10.58
C ALA A 229 22.88 8.38 -11.16
N PRO A 230 23.09 8.59 -12.48
CA PRO A 230 24.36 8.29 -13.13
C PRO A 230 25.57 9.00 -12.47
N HIS A 231 25.34 10.14 -11.80
CA HIS A 231 26.40 10.89 -11.10
C HIS A 231 26.90 10.25 -9.80
N ALA A 232 26.13 9.37 -9.14
CA ALA A 232 26.59 8.69 -7.92
C ALA A 232 27.65 7.61 -8.23
N ALA A 233 27.63 7.04 -9.44
CA ALA A 233 28.61 6.05 -9.87
C ALA A 233 29.98 6.67 -10.19
N PHE A 234 30.03 7.92 -10.68
CA PHE A 234 31.29 8.61 -11.00
C PHE A 234 32.04 9.12 -9.76
N ALA A 235 31.34 9.44 -8.67
CA ALA A 235 31.97 9.92 -7.44
C ALA A 235 32.71 8.80 -6.66
N ALA A 236 32.36 7.53 -6.88
CA ALA A 236 32.96 6.39 -6.19
C ALA A 236 34.24 5.85 -6.85
N VAL A 237 34.55 6.25 -8.08
CA VAL A 237 35.62 5.63 -8.90
C VAL A 237 36.77 6.59 -9.25
N ALA A 238 36.69 7.89 -8.94
CA ALA A 238 37.81 8.79 -9.20
C ALA A 238 38.99 8.49 -8.23
N PRO A 239 40.15 8.00 -8.71
CA PRO A 239 41.33 7.85 -7.86
C PRO A 239 41.78 9.24 -7.45
N ARG A 240 41.79 9.48 -6.14
CA ARG A 240 42.19 10.74 -5.53
C ARG A 240 43.67 10.98 -5.87
N PRO A 241 44.03 12.01 -6.67
CA PRO A 241 45.43 12.31 -6.93
C PRO A 241 46.10 12.67 -5.61
N ALA A 242 47.15 11.93 -5.24
CA ALA A 242 47.98 12.20 -4.08
C ALA A 242 48.89 13.39 -4.36
N LEU A 243 48.33 14.62 -4.41
CA LEU A 243 49.14 15.83 -4.54
C LEU A 243 48.64 16.94 -3.60
N HIS A 244 49.53 17.26 -2.68
CA HIS A 244 49.65 18.45 -1.83
C HIS A 244 48.60 18.77 -0.75
N ALA A 245 49.15 18.87 0.47
CA ALA A 245 48.54 19.28 1.72
C ALA A 245 48.10 20.75 1.72
N VAL A 246 47.08 21.09 0.95
CA VAL A 246 46.26 22.27 1.18
C VAL A 246 45.03 21.79 1.94
N ARG A 247 44.91 22.15 3.22
CA ARG A 247 43.76 21.86 4.08
C ARG A 247 42.50 22.31 3.33
N PRO A 248 41.67 21.39 2.79
CA PRO A 248 40.45 21.80 2.12
C PRO A 248 39.54 22.35 3.20
N ALA A 249 39.05 23.58 3.00
CA ALA A 249 37.94 24.11 3.77
C ALA A 249 36.85 23.04 3.79
N GLU A 250 36.45 22.61 5.00
CA GLU A 250 35.47 21.56 5.16
C GLU A 250 34.28 21.85 4.25
N PRO A 251 33.81 20.88 3.44
CA PRO A 251 32.55 21.03 2.75
C PRO A 251 31.50 21.29 3.83
N SER A 252 31.07 22.55 3.88
CA SER A 252 30.23 23.12 4.93
C SER A 252 29.05 22.20 5.20
N ALA A 253 28.69 22.04 6.47
CA ALA A 253 27.52 21.28 6.91
C ALA A 253 26.24 21.62 6.10
N ALA A 254 26.16 22.84 5.55
CA ALA A 254 25.14 23.29 4.61
C ALA A 254 24.99 22.44 3.34
N ARG A 255 26.07 21.84 2.79
CA ARG A 255 26.00 21.00 1.58
C ARG A 255 25.55 19.56 1.86
N ARG A 256 25.69 19.09 3.11
CA ARG A 256 25.12 17.81 3.59
C ARG A 256 23.68 17.97 4.07
N ALA A 257 23.30 19.16 4.56
CA ALA A 257 21.92 19.49 4.92
C ALA A 257 20.97 19.59 3.72
N ALA A 258 21.50 19.69 2.49
CA ALA A 258 20.72 19.67 1.25
C ALA A 258 20.64 18.27 0.61
N HIS A 259 20.74 17.18 1.41
CA HIS A 259 20.38 15.87 0.90
C HIS A 259 18.88 15.87 0.57
N PRO A 260 18.48 15.61 -0.68
CA PRO A 260 17.09 15.68 -1.10
C PRO A 260 16.37 14.40 -0.66
N VAL A 261 16.23 14.19 0.64
CA VAL A 261 15.30 13.21 1.20
C VAL A 261 13.88 13.54 0.71
N ALA A 262 13.58 14.83 0.48
CA ALA A 262 12.29 15.29 -0.03
C ALA A 262 11.92 14.78 -1.44
N GLY A 263 12.89 14.38 -2.27
CA GLY A 263 12.62 13.92 -3.65
C GLY A 263 12.67 12.40 -3.82
N TYR A 264 13.29 11.68 -2.89
CA TYR A 264 13.52 10.25 -3.01
C TYR A 264 12.33 9.40 -2.56
N ASP A 265 11.31 9.97 -1.91
CA ASP A 265 10.28 9.18 -1.23
C ASP A 265 9.06 8.83 -2.09
N ARG A 266 8.35 9.81 -2.68
CA ARG A 266 7.03 9.54 -3.29
C ARG A 266 7.11 8.64 -4.52
N ALA A 267 8.00 8.99 -5.46
CA ALA A 267 8.12 8.23 -6.70
C ALA A 267 8.68 6.83 -6.41
N ALA A 268 9.70 6.71 -5.55
CA ALA A 268 10.25 5.41 -5.16
C ALA A 268 9.24 4.51 -4.43
N PHE A 269 8.34 5.08 -3.62
CA PHE A 269 7.25 4.32 -3.00
C PHE A 269 6.31 3.71 -4.03
N GLY A 270 6.01 4.44 -5.11
CA GLY A 270 5.15 3.98 -6.21
C GLY A 270 3.68 4.25 -5.93
N THR A 271 3.20 5.44 -6.30
CA THR A 271 1.82 5.88 -6.08
C THR A 271 0.76 5.02 -6.77
N TYR A 272 1.15 4.21 -7.77
CA TYR A 272 0.25 3.23 -8.39
C TYR A 272 -0.34 2.25 -7.37
N LEU A 273 0.33 2.02 -6.23
CA LEU A 273 -0.20 1.19 -5.15
C LEU A 273 -1.53 1.72 -4.60
N LEU A 274 -1.77 3.02 -4.70
CA LEU A 274 -3.03 3.64 -4.29
C LEU A 274 -4.12 3.42 -5.34
N ASP A 275 -3.78 3.45 -6.64
CA ASP A 275 -4.72 3.10 -7.72
C ASP A 275 -5.18 1.63 -7.60
N LEU A 276 -4.37 0.74 -7.01
CA LEU A 276 -4.74 -0.68 -6.77
C LEU A 276 -5.82 -0.86 -5.69
N LEU A 277 -6.16 0.17 -4.92
CA LEU A 277 -7.30 0.11 -4.00
C LEU A 277 -8.63 0.08 -4.77
N GLU A 278 -8.69 0.67 -5.96
CA GLU A 278 -9.88 0.67 -6.81
C GLU A 278 -10.37 -0.76 -7.14
N PRO A 279 -9.57 -1.65 -7.75
CA PRO A 279 -10.00 -3.03 -7.99
C PRO A 279 -10.18 -3.84 -6.70
N CYS A 280 -9.43 -3.55 -5.63
CA CYS A 280 -9.65 -4.21 -4.33
C CYS A 280 -11.01 -3.81 -3.71
N LEU A 281 -11.57 -2.66 -4.05
CA LEU A 281 -12.87 -2.20 -3.58
C LEU A 281 -14.00 -2.50 -4.59
N GLY A 282 -13.65 -3.03 -5.77
CA GLY A 282 -14.57 -3.21 -6.89
C GLY A 282 -15.14 -1.89 -7.43
N VAL A 283 -14.38 -0.79 -7.29
CA VAL A 283 -14.84 0.57 -7.60
C VAL A 283 -13.76 1.28 -8.40
N GLU A 284 -14.11 1.80 -9.59
CA GLU A 284 -13.24 2.70 -10.33
C GLU A 284 -13.63 4.16 -10.10
N VAL A 285 -12.66 4.99 -9.75
CA VAL A 285 -12.85 6.43 -9.58
C VAL A 285 -13.02 7.07 -10.97
N PRO A 286 -14.14 7.78 -11.21
CA PRO A 286 -14.39 8.38 -12.52
C PRO A 286 -13.25 9.28 -12.97
N ALA A 287 -12.87 9.22 -14.25
CA ALA A 287 -11.73 9.98 -14.80
C ALA A 287 -11.83 11.50 -14.55
N SER A 288 -13.05 12.06 -14.51
CA SER A 288 -13.31 13.48 -14.21
C SER A 288 -12.93 13.87 -12.77
N ILE A 289 -12.98 12.92 -11.84
CA ILE A 289 -12.55 13.05 -10.44
C ILE A 289 -11.07 12.72 -10.34
N ALA A 290 -10.61 11.60 -10.91
CA ALA A 290 -9.22 11.16 -10.84
C ALA A 290 -8.24 12.21 -11.40
N GLY A 291 -8.63 12.92 -12.47
CA GLY A 291 -7.84 14.01 -13.05
C GLY A 291 -7.93 15.35 -12.31
N SER A 292 -8.72 15.45 -11.24
CA SER A 292 -8.91 16.71 -10.51
C SER A 292 -7.73 17.05 -9.59
N PRO A 293 -7.47 18.35 -9.33
CA PRO A 293 -6.45 18.77 -8.37
C PRO A 293 -6.71 18.25 -6.94
N GLN A 294 -7.97 18.16 -6.52
CA GLN A 294 -8.33 17.69 -5.18
C GLN A 294 -8.02 16.19 -5.02
N TRP A 295 -8.39 15.36 -6.00
CA TRP A 295 -8.07 13.93 -5.98
C TRP A 295 -6.56 13.69 -5.97
N ARG A 296 -5.83 14.45 -6.80
CA ARG A 296 -4.37 14.45 -6.79
C ARG A 296 -3.81 14.79 -5.41
N ALA A 297 -4.33 15.82 -4.75
CA ALA A 297 -3.89 16.20 -3.41
C ALA A 297 -4.08 15.07 -2.38
N VAL A 298 -5.22 14.35 -2.42
CA VAL A 298 -5.45 13.17 -1.55
C VAL A 298 -4.44 12.07 -1.87
N THR A 299 -4.28 11.72 -3.15
CA THR A 299 -3.37 10.65 -3.59
C THR A 299 -1.92 10.94 -3.21
N GLU A 300 -1.47 12.17 -3.47
CA GLU A 300 -0.11 12.61 -3.15
C GLU A 300 0.13 12.64 -1.64
N ALA A 301 -0.82 13.12 -0.85
CA ALA A 301 -0.66 13.19 0.61
C ALA A 301 -0.66 11.80 1.25
N CYS A 302 -1.53 10.91 0.79
CA CYS A 302 -1.52 9.51 1.22
C CYS A 302 -0.20 8.81 0.88
N GLY A 303 0.27 8.98 -0.36
CA GLY A 303 1.53 8.40 -0.84
C GLY A 303 2.75 8.93 -0.09
N ASP A 304 2.80 10.23 0.21
CA ASP A 304 3.87 10.83 1.00
C ASP A 304 3.93 10.26 2.42
N VAL A 305 2.79 10.16 3.11
CA VAL A 305 2.73 9.60 4.47
C VAL A 305 3.18 8.14 4.47
N ALA A 306 2.69 7.34 3.52
CA ALA A 306 3.09 5.93 3.41
C ALA A 306 4.58 5.79 3.12
N ALA A 307 5.13 6.59 2.20
CA ALA A 307 6.55 6.60 1.85
C ALA A 307 7.43 6.98 3.05
N TRP A 308 7.09 8.04 3.79
CA TRP A 308 7.88 8.47 4.96
C TRP A 308 7.80 7.46 6.10
N CYS A 309 6.63 6.86 6.34
CA CYS A 309 6.51 5.78 7.33
C CYS A 309 7.37 4.57 6.95
N GLU A 310 7.39 4.19 5.67
CA GLU A 310 8.22 3.11 5.18
C GLU A 310 9.71 3.43 5.31
N SER A 311 10.14 4.62 4.91
CA SER A 311 11.53 5.09 5.03
C SER A 311 12.01 5.12 6.49
N LEU A 312 11.15 5.57 7.42
CA LEU A 312 11.44 5.53 8.86
C LEU A 312 11.54 4.08 9.36
N ALA A 313 10.56 3.22 9.06
CA ALA A 313 10.56 1.81 9.48
C ALA A 313 11.74 1.02 8.89
N ALA A 314 12.21 1.41 7.70
CA ALA A 314 13.39 0.84 7.06
C ALA A 314 14.73 1.39 7.60
N GLY A 315 14.70 2.39 8.49
CA GLY A 315 15.89 3.05 9.02
C GLY A 315 16.69 3.82 7.97
N LEU A 316 16.01 4.32 6.92
CA LEU A 316 16.62 5.09 5.84
C LEU A 316 16.78 6.58 6.19
N VAL A 317 16.01 7.06 7.16
CA VAL A 317 16.20 8.41 7.72
C VAL A 317 17.38 8.38 8.69
N PRO A 318 18.36 9.29 8.56
CA PRO A 318 19.48 9.37 9.49
C PRO A 318 18.98 9.44 10.93
N ALA A 319 19.64 8.71 11.83
CA ALA A 319 19.34 8.72 13.27
C ALA A 319 19.67 10.06 13.96
N GLU A 320 20.05 11.09 13.20
CA GLU A 320 20.17 12.45 13.75
C GLU A 320 18.79 12.90 14.21
N GLU A 321 18.66 13.15 15.51
CA GLU A 321 17.40 13.49 16.18
C GLU A 321 16.62 14.61 15.47
N ARG A 322 17.32 15.62 14.94
CA ARG A 322 16.70 16.71 14.17
C ARG A 322 16.08 16.24 12.85
N ALA A 323 16.71 15.28 12.16
CA ALA A 323 16.19 14.74 10.90
C ALA A 323 14.94 13.88 11.16
N LEU A 324 14.94 13.10 12.25
CA LEU A 324 13.79 12.32 12.68
C LEU A 324 12.62 13.24 13.10
N ALA A 325 12.86 14.19 13.99
CA ALA A 325 11.85 15.16 14.42
C ALA A 325 11.26 15.94 13.24
N GLY A 326 12.10 16.42 12.32
CA GLY A 326 11.64 17.10 11.10
C GLY A 326 10.79 16.20 10.18
N THR A 327 11.08 14.90 10.12
CA THR A 327 10.27 13.94 9.36
C THR A 327 8.92 13.70 10.03
N VAL A 328 8.90 13.57 11.36
CA VAL A 328 7.66 13.44 12.15
C VAL A 328 6.76 14.66 11.98
N GLU A 329 7.30 15.88 12.07
CA GLU A 329 6.55 17.12 11.82
C GLU A 329 5.92 17.14 10.42
N ARG A 330 6.68 16.71 9.41
CA ARG A 330 6.19 16.61 8.04
C ARG A 330 5.05 15.61 7.91
N ILE A 331 5.16 14.44 8.54
CA ILE A 331 4.10 13.43 8.56
C ILE A 331 2.82 14.04 9.18
N VAL A 332 2.93 14.72 10.32
CA VAL A 332 1.77 15.34 10.99
C VAL A 332 1.08 16.35 10.05
N ALA A 333 1.84 17.31 9.52
CA ALA A 333 1.30 18.32 8.60
C ALA A 333 0.66 17.67 7.37
N ARG A 334 1.29 16.63 6.81
CA ARG A 334 0.78 15.98 5.60
C ARG A 334 -0.47 15.14 5.84
N VAL A 335 -0.64 14.56 7.03
CA VAL A 335 -1.90 13.91 7.42
C VAL A 335 -3.02 14.95 7.53
N GLU A 336 -2.78 16.13 8.10
CA GLU A 336 -3.78 17.21 8.16
C GLU A 336 -4.20 17.70 6.76
N GLU A 337 -3.23 17.83 5.85
CA GLU A 337 -3.49 18.14 4.44
C GLU A 337 -4.32 17.03 3.76
N LEU A 338 -4.00 15.75 4.01
CA LEU A 338 -4.76 14.61 3.51
C LEU A 338 -6.22 14.66 3.98
N TRP A 339 -6.47 14.87 5.26
CA TRP A 339 -7.84 14.99 5.82
C TRP A 339 -8.60 16.18 5.23
N THR A 340 -7.91 17.29 5.01
CA THR A 340 -8.51 18.49 4.40
C THR A 340 -8.88 18.24 2.95
N ALA A 341 -8.00 17.62 2.17
CA ALA A 341 -8.25 17.25 0.79
C ALA A 341 -9.38 16.21 0.68
N ALA A 342 -9.38 15.18 1.54
CA ALA A 342 -10.41 14.14 1.58
C ALA A 342 -11.82 14.72 1.83
N ARG A 343 -11.94 15.67 2.78
CA ARG A 343 -13.22 16.35 3.06
C ARG A 343 -13.74 17.21 1.90
N ALA A 344 -12.87 17.61 0.97
CA ALA A 344 -13.27 18.37 -0.21
C ALA A 344 -13.81 17.48 -1.35
N VAL A 345 -13.59 16.16 -1.30
CA VAL A 345 -13.98 15.22 -2.37
C VAL A 345 -15.49 15.15 -2.58
N PRO A 346 -16.36 15.03 -1.54
CA PRO A 346 -17.81 14.98 -1.75
C PRO A 346 -18.36 16.19 -2.51
N ALA A 347 -17.90 17.40 -2.16
CA ALA A 347 -18.30 18.62 -2.87
C ALA A 347 -17.77 18.67 -4.30
N LEU A 348 -16.60 18.06 -4.58
CA LEU A 348 -16.10 17.90 -5.94
C LEU A 348 -17.01 16.97 -6.76
N VAL A 349 -17.39 15.82 -6.19
CA VAL A 349 -18.29 14.85 -6.83
C VAL A 349 -19.64 15.50 -7.18
N GLU A 350 -20.22 16.25 -6.24
CA GLU A 350 -21.46 17.00 -6.46
C GLU A 350 -21.33 18.02 -7.60
N ARG A 351 -20.24 18.81 -7.63
CA ARG A 351 -19.97 19.76 -8.72
C ARG A 351 -19.79 19.11 -10.09
N ARG A 352 -19.41 17.84 -10.13
CA ARG A 352 -19.30 17.06 -11.37
C ARG A 352 -20.62 16.42 -11.80
N GLY A 353 -21.70 16.61 -11.04
CA GLY A 353 -23.02 16.06 -11.36
C GLY A 353 -23.07 14.54 -11.27
N LEU A 354 -22.20 13.93 -10.46
CA LEU A 354 -22.23 12.49 -10.21
C LEU A 354 -23.38 12.16 -9.26
N ASP A 355 -24.00 11.01 -9.47
CA ASP A 355 -25.12 10.56 -8.64
C ASP A 355 -24.67 10.11 -7.24
N PHE A 356 -25.65 9.77 -6.40
CA PHE A 356 -25.38 9.32 -5.04
C PHE A 356 -24.56 8.03 -4.97
N ALA A 357 -24.75 7.11 -5.92
CA ALA A 357 -24.04 5.83 -5.94
C ALA A 357 -22.54 6.05 -6.25
N ALA A 358 -22.25 6.78 -7.32
CA ALA A 358 -20.89 7.17 -7.68
C ALA A 358 -20.21 8.01 -6.58
N SER A 359 -20.98 8.86 -5.88
CA SER A 359 -20.49 9.61 -4.73
C SER A 359 -20.07 8.71 -3.57
N ALA A 360 -20.89 7.71 -3.23
CA ALA A 360 -20.59 6.75 -2.18
C ALA A 360 -19.35 5.91 -2.53
N GLU A 361 -19.21 5.52 -3.79
CA GLU A 361 -18.07 4.79 -4.34
C GLU A 361 -16.76 5.59 -4.24
N VAL A 362 -16.74 6.82 -4.73
CA VAL A 362 -15.55 7.71 -4.63
C VAL A 362 -15.20 7.99 -3.16
N THR A 363 -16.21 8.17 -2.31
CA THR A 363 -16.02 8.36 -0.86
C THR A 363 -15.41 7.12 -0.23
N ARG A 364 -15.81 5.91 -0.64
CA ARG A 364 -15.23 4.64 -0.15
C ARG A 364 -13.74 4.56 -0.45
N VAL A 365 -13.32 4.88 -1.69
CA VAL A 365 -11.89 4.90 -2.06
C VAL A 365 -11.12 5.97 -1.28
N THR A 366 -11.72 7.15 -1.11
CA THR A 366 -11.12 8.25 -0.30
C THR A 366 -10.91 7.82 1.15
N CYS A 367 -11.88 7.12 1.76
CA CYS A 367 -11.76 6.56 3.10
C CYS A 367 -10.64 5.51 3.16
N ALA A 368 -10.48 4.69 2.13
CA ALA A 368 -9.39 3.72 2.05
C ALA A 368 -8.00 4.39 2.04
N PHE A 369 -7.86 5.58 1.44
CA PHE A 369 -6.59 6.32 1.47
C PHE A 369 -6.26 6.79 2.90
N LEU A 370 -7.28 7.24 3.64
CA LEU A 370 -7.12 7.62 5.06
C LEU A 370 -6.73 6.42 5.92
N THR A 371 -7.35 5.26 5.71
CA THR A 371 -7.04 4.05 6.47
C THR A 371 -5.67 3.47 6.10
N VAL A 372 -5.21 3.55 4.84
CA VAL A 372 -3.85 3.18 4.44
C VAL A 372 -2.80 4.04 5.14
N SER A 373 -3.00 5.36 5.19
CA SER A 373 -2.08 6.25 5.90
C SER A 373 -2.03 5.92 7.40
N ARG A 374 -3.18 5.65 8.02
CA ARG A 374 -3.24 5.21 9.42
C ARG A 374 -2.57 3.86 9.64
N ALA A 375 -2.81 2.89 8.77
CA ALA A 375 -2.18 1.56 8.85
C ALA A 375 -0.65 1.66 8.72
N SER A 376 -0.15 2.59 7.91
CA SER A 376 1.28 2.85 7.75
C SER A 376 1.91 3.43 9.02
N LEU A 377 1.21 4.34 9.72
CA LEU A 377 1.62 4.89 11.01
C LEU A 377 1.67 3.83 12.10
N GLU A 378 0.64 2.99 12.19
CA GLU A 378 0.58 1.89 13.18
C GLU A 378 1.72 0.88 12.96
N ARG A 379 1.99 0.53 11.70
CA ARG A 379 3.13 -0.31 11.33
C ARG A 379 4.46 0.31 11.75
N LEU A 380 4.62 1.63 11.60
CA LEU A 380 5.82 2.35 12.04
C LEU A 380 6.00 2.25 13.57
N LEU A 381 4.92 2.41 14.34
CA LEU A 381 4.94 2.27 15.80
C LEU A 381 5.28 0.83 16.23
N GLU A 382 4.68 -0.18 15.58
CA GLU A 382 5.00 -1.59 15.82
C GLU A 382 6.48 -1.89 15.56
N ALA A 383 7.05 -1.36 14.47
CA ALA A 383 8.45 -1.55 14.13
C ALA A 383 9.40 -0.99 15.21
N GLY A 384 9.04 0.13 15.84
CA GLY A 384 9.78 0.68 16.98
C GLY A 384 9.78 -0.28 18.19
N SER A 385 8.62 -0.86 18.53
CA SER A 385 8.47 -1.73 19.70
C SER A 385 9.28 -3.03 19.60
N TYR A 386 9.31 -3.70 18.45
CA TYR A 386 10.06 -4.96 18.29
C TYR A 386 11.58 -4.79 18.45
N THR A 387 12.10 -3.63 18.04
CA THR A 387 13.53 -3.34 18.14
C THR A 387 13.99 -3.03 19.57
N ALA A 388 13.09 -2.56 20.45
CA ALA A 388 13.37 -2.40 21.86
C ALA A 388 13.42 -3.76 22.59
N GLN A 389 12.45 -4.64 22.32
CA GLN A 389 12.33 -5.93 23.01
C GLN A 389 13.50 -6.90 22.73
N THR A 390 14.10 -6.81 21.54
CA THR A 390 15.28 -7.61 21.18
C THR A 390 16.57 -7.15 21.87
N ARG A 391 16.65 -5.91 22.36
CA ARG A 391 17.82 -5.39 23.10
C ARG A 391 17.78 -5.72 24.59
N GLU A 392 16.59 -5.86 25.15
CA GLU A 392 16.41 -6.05 26.60
C GLU A 392 16.48 -7.50 27.06
N SER A 393 16.65 -8.49 26.18
CA SER A 393 16.86 -9.88 26.59
C SER A 393 18.36 -10.15 26.85
N PRO A 394 18.85 -10.07 28.11
CA PRO A 394 20.27 -10.16 28.43
C PRO A 394 20.67 -11.61 28.73
N THR A 395 19.69 -12.52 28.81
CA THR A 395 19.87 -13.94 29.04
C THR A 395 20.13 -14.61 27.70
N GLY A 396 21.40 -14.72 27.32
CA GLY A 396 21.88 -15.39 26.12
C GLY A 396 21.59 -16.89 26.08
N VAL A 397 20.30 -17.26 26.08
CA VAL A 397 19.84 -18.60 25.73
C VAL A 397 19.39 -18.53 24.28
N ARG A 398 20.30 -18.89 23.37
CA ARG A 398 19.94 -19.21 21.99
C ARG A 398 19.11 -20.50 22.04
N LEU A 399 17.84 -20.42 21.63
CA LEU A 399 17.07 -21.59 21.20
C LEU A 399 17.54 -22.04 19.82
#